data_AF-L7KIB5-F1
#
_entry.id   AF-L7KIB5-F1
#
_cell.length_a   1.000
_cell.length_b   1.000
_cell.length_c   1.000
_cell.angle_alpha   90.00
_cell.angle_beta   90.00
_cell.angle_gamma   90.00
#
_symmetry.space_group_name_H-M   'P 1'
#
loop_
_entity.id
_entity.type
_entity.pdbx_description
1 polymer ?
#
loop_
_entity_poly.entity_id
_entity_poly.type
_entity_poly.pdbx_seq_one_letter_code
_entity_poly.pdbx_strand_id
1 'polypeptide(L)'
;MTTSDTRTERAAAAPDTATRDPGSKPTPRNRFARVPGFGTPTARFIHGWSIAQLVVNVGIVVTGGAVRLTGSGLGCPTWPQCTDESFVPHQALGMHGAIEFGNRMLTWVLVIVAIATWLAVFRGRDSTRGDRWLATLIALGIPFQAVIGGISVLTDLNPWVVSLHFVLSMALVSAATVLVFRTSPRTREKTTNLVAARLGGALSWLIYAFTWATIYIGTVVTGSGPHAGDADAPRNGLDPGAMTQLHADFVFILVGLALAVAVTTRVLRMPQSPAALVYVALLALQGVIGGVQYATDLPMALVIAHMLGSALLMIGATWLVLWFGRDQREVVGSSIG
;
A
#
# COMPACT_ATOMS: atom_id res chain seq x y z
N MET A 1 -4.56 -12.49 -98.96
CA MET A 1 -4.54 -11.21 -98.23
C MET A 1 -4.06 -11.55 -96.81
N THR A 2 -2.81 -11.34 -96.36
CA THR A 2 -1.87 -10.18 -96.49
C THR A 2 -2.61 -8.88 -96.11
N THR A 3 -2.28 -8.07 -95.09
CA THR A 3 -1.05 -7.75 -94.29
C THR A 3 -1.47 -7.21 -92.89
N SER A 4 -0.67 -7.12 -91.80
CA SER A 4 0.71 -7.54 -91.47
C SER A 4 0.97 -7.43 -89.94
N ASP A 5 2.19 -7.81 -89.52
CA ASP A 5 2.90 -7.62 -88.24
C ASP A 5 2.70 -6.31 -87.42
N THR A 6 2.84 -6.43 -86.09
CA THR A 6 4.04 -5.90 -85.37
C THR A 6 4.13 -6.41 -83.92
N ARG A 7 5.31 -6.91 -83.54
CA ARG A 7 5.66 -7.39 -82.19
C ARG A 7 6.86 -6.59 -81.68
N THR A 8 6.86 -6.26 -80.38
CA THR A 8 8.03 -5.86 -79.55
C THR A 8 8.95 -4.75 -80.06
N GLU A 9 8.97 -3.62 -79.36
CA GLU A 9 10.13 -3.18 -78.55
C GLU A 9 9.84 -1.87 -77.81
N ARG A 10 10.07 -1.82 -76.49
CA ARG A 10 10.38 -0.56 -75.78
C ARG A 10 11.06 -0.77 -74.43
N ALA A 11 12.33 -0.38 -74.42
CA ALA A 11 13.10 0.24 -73.34
C ALA A 11 13.02 -0.36 -71.91
N ALA A 12 14.15 -0.89 -71.46
CA ALA A 12 14.44 -1.03 -70.04
C ALA A 12 14.44 0.36 -69.34
N ALA A 13 13.70 0.48 -68.25
CA ALA A 13 13.76 1.64 -67.36
C ALA A 13 14.78 1.38 -66.23
N ALA A 14 15.48 2.44 -65.82
CA ALA A 14 16.60 2.40 -64.88
C ALA A 14 16.19 1.98 -63.45
N PRO A 15 17.13 1.48 -62.62
CA PRO A 15 16.85 1.19 -61.21
C PRO A 15 16.57 2.47 -60.44
N ASP A 16 15.40 2.52 -59.79
CA ASP A 16 14.97 3.67 -59.00
C ASP A 16 15.82 3.78 -57.73
N THR A 17 16.76 4.74 -57.73
CA THR A 17 17.68 4.97 -56.61
C THR A 17 16.94 5.59 -55.45
N ALA A 18 16.44 4.74 -54.54
CA ALA A 18 15.78 5.15 -53.31
C ALA A 18 16.66 6.15 -52.52
N THR A 19 16.25 7.42 -52.57
CA THR A 19 16.91 8.54 -51.90
C THR A 19 16.77 8.38 -50.39
N ARG A 20 17.83 7.88 -49.74
CA ARG A 20 17.96 7.94 -48.29
C ARG A 20 18.05 9.40 -47.85
N ASP A 21 17.00 9.91 -47.23
CA ASP A 21 16.99 11.21 -46.57
C ASP A 21 18.13 11.30 -45.53
N PRO A 22 19.16 12.16 -45.75
CA PRO A 22 20.26 12.32 -44.80
C PRO A 22 19.85 13.04 -43.51
N GLY A 23 18.65 13.64 -43.47
CA GLY A 23 18.13 14.44 -42.36
C GLY A 23 17.37 13.67 -41.28
N SER A 24 17.07 12.39 -41.51
CA SER A 24 16.29 11.57 -40.55
C SER A 24 17.09 11.26 -39.27
N LYS A 25 17.03 12.19 -38.31
CA LYS A 25 17.55 11.98 -36.94
C LYS A 25 16.97 10.66 -36.41
N PRO A 26 17.80 9.70 -35.97
CA PRO A 26 17.28 8.43 -35.45
C PRO A 26 16.35 8.73 -34.28
N THR A 27 15.07 8.36 -34.42
CA THR A 27 14.10 8.51 -33.35
C THR A 27 14.67 7.87 -32.09
N PRO A 28 14.68 8.58 -30.94
CA PRO A 28 15.39 8.11 -29.76
C PRO A 28 14.83 6.75 -29.37
N ARG A 29 15.64 5.69 -29.56
CA ARG A 29 15.25 4.29 -29.32
C ARG A 29 14.71 4.20 -27.89
N ASN A 30 13.38 4.15 -27.77
CA ASN A 30 12.71 4.05 -26.48
C ASN A 30 13.17 2.75 -25.80
N ARG A 31 14.08 2.85 -24.83
CA ARG A 31 14.70 1.68 -24.18
C ARG A 31 13.64 0.79 -23.53
N PHE A 32 12.53 1.39 -23.09
CA PHE A 32 11.37 0.69 -22.53
C PHE A 32 10.50 -0.03 -23.57
N ALA A 33 10.66 0.21 -24.88
CA ALA A 33 9.94 -0.55 -25.91
C ALA A 33 10.38 -2.03 -25.96
N ARG A 34 11.55 -2.37 -25.39
CA ARG A 34 12.03 -3.75 -25.22
C ARG A 34 11.62 -4.39 -23.90
N VAL A 35 11.05 -3.63 -22.96
CA VAL A 35 10.61 -4.14 -21.67
C VAL A 35 9.10 -4.37 -21.72
N PRO A 36 8.60 -5.62 -21.61
CA PRO A 36 7.17 -5.92 -21.72
C PRO A 36 6.31 -5.07 -20.77
N GLY A 37 5.18 -4.57 -21.27
CA GLY A 37 4.25 -3.70 -20.54
C GLY A 37 4.73 -2.26 -20.33
N PHE A 38 6.01 -2.03 -20.03
CA PHE A 38 6.54 -0.69 -19.72
C PHE A 38 6.67 0.25 -20.94
N GLY A 39 6.73 -0.28 -22.16
CA GLY A 39 6.76 0.54 -23.38
C GLY A 39 5.55 1.48 -23.47
N THR A 40 4.34 0.93 -23.33
CA THR A 40 3.07 1.65 -23.24
C THR A 40 2.15 0.95 -22.22
N PRO A 41 2.24 1.32 -20.92
CA PRO A 41 1.46 0.67 -19.87
C PRO A 41 -0.04 0.75 -20.11
N THR A 42 -0.72 -0.41 -20.02
CA THR A 42 -2.19 -0.48 -20.03
C THR A 42 -2.74 -0.23 -18.63
N ALA A 43 -4.00 0.20 -18.52
CA ALA A 43 -4.64 0.41 -17.21
C ALA A 43 -4.57 -0.85 -16.32
N ARG A 44 -4.79 -2.04 -16.88
CA ARG A 44 -4.65 -3.33 -16.16
C ARG A 44 -3.22 -3.59 -15.66
N PHE A 45 -2.20 -3.21 -16.44
CA PHE A 45 -0.80 -3.36 -16.05
C PHE A 45 -0.44 -2.43 -14.88
N ILE A 46 -0.86 -1.15 -14.95
CA ILE A 46 -0.66 -0.19 -13.86
C ILE A 46 -1.40 -0.63 -12.59
N HIS A 47 -2.63 -1.13 -12.73
CA HIS A 47 -3.42 -1.64 -11.62
C HIS A 47 -2.78 -2.89 -10.97
N GLY A 48 -2.28 -3.83 -11.76
CA GLY A 48 -1.55 -5.01 -11.27
C GLY A 48 -0.31 -4.63 -10.43
N TRP A 49 0.48 -3.66 -10.90
CA TRP A 49 1.59 -3.11 -10.12
C TRP A 49 1.13 -2.37 -8.86
N SER A 50 0.02 -1.64 -8.92
CA SER A 50 -0.56 -0.96 -7.75
C SER A 50 -1.02 -1.97 -6.68
N ILE A 51 -1.60 -3.11 -7.09
CA ILE A 51 -1.95 -4.22 -6.19
C ILE A 51 -0.68 -4.84 -5.61
N ALA A 52 0.33 -5.13 -6.45
CA ALA A 52 1.61 -5.66 -5.97
C ALA A 52 2.26 -4.74 -4.93
N GLN A 53 2.24 -3.42 -5.17
CA GLN A 53 2.70 -2.39 -4.24
C GLN A 53 1.97 -2.47 -2.90
N LEU A 54 0.63 -2.55 -2.91
CA LEU A 54 -0.15 -2.68 -1.68
C LEU A 54 0.19 -3.99 -0.94
N VAL A 55 0.26 -5.10 -1.65
CA VAL A 55 0.57 -6.42 -1.07
C VAL A 55 1.95 -6.46 -0.42
N VAL A 56 3.00 -5.89 -1.04
CA VAL A 56 4.33 -5.86 -0.40
C VAL A 56 4.42 -4.92 0.79
N ASN A 57 3.61 -3.84 0.82
CA ASN A 57 3.52 -2.96 2.00
C ASN A 57 2.75 -3.61 3.16
N VAL A 58 1.75 -4.46 2.89
CA VAL A 58 1.13 -5.31 3.92
C VAL A 58 2.10 -6.42 4.36
N GLY A 59 2.84 -7.01 3.42
CA GLY A 59 3.84 -8.05 3.69
C GLY A 59 4.96 -7.59 4.63
N ILE A 60 5.54 -6.40 4.42
CA ILE A 60 6.61 -5.89 5.28
C ILE A 60 6.14 -5.60 6.71
N VAL A 61 4.87 -5.23 6.89
CA VAL A 61 4.26 -5.02 8.22
C VAL A 61 4.18 -6.35 8.98
N VAL A 62 3.78 -7.43 8.30
CA VAL A 62 3.71 -8.79 8.87
C VAL A 62 5.11 -9.31 9.20
N THR A 63 6.08 -9.17 8.31
CA THR A 63 7.45 -9.68 8.54
C THR A 63 8.21 -8.84 9.56
N GLY A 64 8.04 -7.51 9.58
CA GLY A 64 8.56 -6.65 10.64
C GLY A 64 7.92 -6.96 12.01
N GLY A 65 6.63 -7.31 12.03
CA GLY A 65 5.96 -7.85 13.21
C GLY A 65 6.59 -9.15 13.71
N ALA A 66 6.95 -10.07 12.81
CA ALA A 66 7.66 -11.30 13.15
C ALA A 66 9.08 -11.03 13.69
N VAL A 67 9.85 -10.10 13.10
CA VAL A 67 11.15 -9.66 13.64
C VAL A 67 11.03 -9.22 15.09
N ARG A 68 10.06 -8.35 15.40
CA ARG A 68 9.77 -7.91 16.77
C ARG A 68 9.38 -9.08 17.68
N LEU A 69 8.44 -9.91 17.25
CA LEU A 69 7.85 -10.94 18.13
C LEU A 69 8.79 -12.12 18.38
N THR A 70 9.78 -12.34 17.51
CA THR A 70 10.87 -13.31 17.73
C THR A 70 12.04 -12.75 18.55
N GLY A 71 11.97 -11.52 19.05
CA GLY A 71 13.09 -10.88 19.77
C GLY A 71 14.30 -10.60 18.87
N SER A 72 14.08 -10.39 17.56
CA SER A 72 15.14 -10.23 16.57
C SER A 72 15.35 -8.78 16.12
N GLY A 73 14.81 -7.79 16.84
CA GLY A 73 14.87 -6.37 16.44
C GLY A 73 16.25 -5.73 16.53
N LEU A 74 17.17 -6.34 17.29
CA LEU A 74 18.60 -5.97 17.40
C LEU A 74 19.52 -7.11 16.92
N GLY A 75 19.01 -8.04 16.09
CA GLY A 75 19.79 -9.14 15.53
C GLY A 75 20.95 -8.68 14.62
N CYS A 76 20.85 -7.48 14.06
CA CYS A 76 21.91 -6.70 13.43
C CYS A 76 22.08 -5.41 14.27
N PRO A 77 23.02 -5.34 15.22
CA PRO A 77 23.11 -4.23 16.20
C PRO A 77 23.41 -2.85 15.60
N THR A 78 23.83 -2.76 14.33
CA THR A 78 24.10 -1.48 13.67
C THR A 78 23.21 -1.26 12.43
N TRP A 79 23.27 -0.07 11.85
CA TRP A 79 22.62 0.27 10.58
C TRP A 79 23.43 1.38 9.86
N PRO A 80 23.63 1.35 8.52
CA PRO A 80 23.07 0.42 7.54
C PRO A 80 23.84 -0.90 7.37
N GLN A 81 25.02 -1.01 8.00
CA GLN A 81 25.70 -2.30 8.15
C GLN A 81 24.90 -3.22 9.11
N CYS A 82 25.24 -4.50 9.22
CA CYS A 82 24.64 -5.40 10.21
C CYS A 82 25.45 -5.42 11.52
N THR A 83 26.78 -5.38 11.40
CA THR A 83 27.75 -5.15 12.48
C THR A 83 28.67 -3.98 12.11
N ASP A 84 29.58 -3.56 12.98
CA ASP A 84 30.54 -2.49 12.66
C ASP A 84 31.45 -2.81 11.46
N GLU A 85 31.71 -4.10 11.22
CA GLU A 85 32.65 -4.59 10.20
C GLU A 85 31.97 -5.19 8.95
N SER A 86 30.66 -5.44 8.98
CA SER A 86 29.98 -6.22 7.93
C SER A 86 28.54 -5.79 7.66
N PHE A 87 28.19 -5.73 6.36
CA PHE A 87 26.80 -5.58 5.90
C PHE A 87 25.94 -6.84 6.04
N VAL A 88 26.54 -8.01 6.27
CA VAL A 88 25.85 -9.32 6.38
C VAL A 88 26.09 -9.96 7.76
N PRO A 89 25.11 -10.70 8.32
CA PRO A 89 25.29 -11.35 9.62
C PRO A 89 26.33 -12.48 9.53
N HIS A 90 27.21 -12.57 10.53
CA HIS A 90 28.10 -13.70 10.74
C HIS A 90 27.46 -14.73 11.69
N GLN A 91 27.98 -15.97 11.67
CA GLN A 91 27.42 -17.11 12.42
C GLN A 91 27.15 -16.83 13.92
N ALA A 92 27.97 -16.00 14.57
CA ALA A 92 27.81 -15.67 15.99
C ALA A 92 26.55 -14.81 16.32
N LEU A 93 25.86 -14.21 15.34
CA LEU A 93 24.55 -13.55 15.54
C LEU A 93 23.37 -14.53 15.47
N GLY A 94 23.64 -15.80 15.12
CA GLY A 94 22.66 -16.88 15.11
C GLY A 94 21.40 -16.58 14.27
N MET A 95 20.27 -17.07 14.76
CA MET A 95 18.98 -16.97 14.06
C MET A 95 18.41 -15.54 14.08
N HIS A 96 18.64 -14.77 15.15
CA HIS A 96 18.11 -13.40 15.27
C HIS A 96 18.70 -12.48 14.19
N GLY A 97 20.03 -12.53 13.97
CA GLY A 97 20.67 -11.80 12.88
C GLY A 97 20.18 -12.22 11.49
N ALA A 98 19.91 -13.51 11.29
CA ALA A 98 19.33 -14.00 10.03
C ALA A 98 17.89 -13.50 9.79
N ILE A 99 17.05 -13.48 10.84
CA ILE A 99 15.68 -12.97 10.79
C ILE A 99 15.65 -11.47 10.48
N GLU A 100 16.45 -10.66 11.20
CA GLU A 100 16.47 -9.21 10.98
C GLU A 100 17.04 -8.85 9.60
N PHE A 101 18.19 -9.44 9.24
CA PHE A 101 18.80 -9.23 7.94
C PHE A 101 17.87 -9.66 6.79
N GLY A 102 17.16 -10.78 6.95
CA GLY A 102 16.13 -11.21 6.00
C GLY A 102 15.05 -10.16 5.79
N ASN A 103 14.55 -9.55 6.86
CA ASN A 103 13.58 -8.45 6.77
C ASN A 103 14.19 -7.17 6.16
N ARG A 104 15.45 -6.83 6.48
CA ARG A 104 16.18 -5.74 5.80
C ARG A 104 16.23 -5.97 4.30
N MET A 105 16.49 -7.20 3.84
CA MET A 105 16.53 -7.55 2.41
C MET A 105 15.17 -7.44 1.69
N LEU A 106 14.04 -7.65 2.38
CA LEU A 106 12.71 -7.42 1.80
C LEU A 106 12.49 -5.96 1.35
N THR A 107 13.20 -5.00 1.95
CA THR A 107 13.19 -3.59 1.52
C THR A 107 13.57 -3.45 0.04
N TRP A 108 14.49 -4.27 -0.47
CA TRP A 108 14.85 -4.25 -1.90
C TRP A 108 13.72 -4.73 -2.80
N VAL A 109 12.93 -5.72 -2.36
CA VAL A 109 11.71 -6.15 -3.07
C VAL A 109 10.71 -4.99 -3.11
N LEU A 110 10.49 -4.30 -1.98
CA LEU A 110 9.62 -3.13 -1.92
C LEU A 110 10.10 -2.00 -2.84
N VAL A 111 11.41 -1.70 -2.87
CA VAL A 111 12.00 -0.69 -3.77
C VAL A 111 11.82 -1.07 -5.24
N ILE A 112 12.04 -2.33 -5.61
CA ILE A 112 11.84 -2.81 -6.99
C ILE A 112 10.36 -2.66 -7.42
N VAL A 113 9.42 -3.11 -6.57
CA VAL A 113 7.99 -3.00 -6.85
C VAL A 113 7.54 -1.53 -6.89
N ALA A 114 8.11 -0.66 -6.05
CA ALA A 114 7.81 0.77 -6.04
C ALA A 114 8.34 1.50 -7.27
N ILE A 115 9.58 1.22 -7.70
CA ILE A 115 10.14 1.76 -8.95
C ILE A 115 9.34 1.25 -10.15
N ALA A 116 8.96 -0.03 -10.18
CA ALA A 116 8.11 -0.59 -11.22
C ALA A 116 6.73 0.09 -11.26
N THR A 117 6.07 0.26 -10.12
CA THR A 117 4.79 0.96 -10.00
C THR A 117 4.91 2.42 -10.43
N TRP A 118 5.95 3.11 -9.98
CA TRP A 118 6.27 4.50 -10.33
C TRP A 118 6.48 4.65 -11.83
N LEU A 119 7.31 3.82 -12.46
CA LEU A 119 7.53 3.81 -13.91
C LEU A 119 6.24 3.52 -14.70
N ALA A 120 5.42 2.58 -14.24
CA ALA A 120 4.15 2.23 -14.87
C ALA A 120 3.15 3.41 -14.83
N VAL A 121 3.01 4.08 -13.68
CA VAL A 121 2.16 5.27 -13.51
C VAL A 121 2.71 6.48 -14.27
N PHE A 122 4.03 6.70 -14.28
CA PHE A 122 4.63 7.83 -15.00
C PHE A 122 4.47 7.71 -16.52
N ARG A 123 4.60 6.49 -17.05
CA ARG A 123 4.44 6.20 -18.48
C ARG A 123 2.99 5.90 -18.91
N GLY A 124 2.07 5.77 -17.96
CA GLY A 124 0.64 5.62 -18.21
C GLY A 124 0.04 6.88 -18.84
N ARG A 125 -0.60 6.71 -20.00
CA ARG A 125 -1.23 7.82 -20.74
C ARG A 125 -2.37 8.48 -19.95
N ASP A 126 -3.20 7.65 -19.32
CA ASP A 126 -4.40 8.11 -18.60
C ASP A 126 -4.13 8.45 -17.12
N SER A 127 -2.90 8.26 -16.63
CA SER A 127 -2.52 8.58 -15.27
C SER A 127 -2.53 10.10 -15.06
N THR A 128 -3.13 10.57 -13.97
CA THR A 128 -3.22 12.00 -13.68
C THR A 128 -1.92 12.53 -13.03
N ARG A 129 -1.78 13.86 -12.94
CA ARG A 129 -0.70 14.49 -12.14
C ARG A 129 -0.75 14.05 -10.67
N GLY A 130 -1.96 13.85 -10.12
CA GLY A 130 -2.16 13.38 -8.75
C GLY A 130 -1.71 11.94 -8.53
N ASP A 131 -1.83 11.07 -9.54
CA ASP A 131 -1.42 9.67 -9.44
C ASP A 131 0.10 9.54 -9.57
N ARG A 132 0.71 10.32 -10.47
CA ARG A 132 2.17 10.47 -10.55
C ARG A 132 2.77 10.98 -9.24
N TRP A 133 2.17 12.01 -8.62
CA TRP A 133 2.61 12.50 -7.32
C TRP A 133 2.47 11.45 -6.21
N LEU A 134 1.33 10.75 -6.13
CA LEU A 134 1.10 9.69 -5.17
C LEU A 134 2.11 8.54 -5.32
N ALA A 135 2.38 8.09 -6.55
CA ALA A 135 3.38 7.06 -6.82
C ALA A 135 4.79 7.52 -6.41
N THR A 136 5.16 8.80 -6.64
CA THR A 136 6.43 9.36 -6.15
C THR A 136 6.50 9.37 -4.63
N LEU A 137 5.43 9.78 -3.94
CA LEU A 137 5.40 9.78 -2.47
C LEU A 137 5.56 8.37 -1.89
N ILE A 138 4.91 7.36 -2.48
CA ILE A 138 5.06 5.97 -2.04
C ILE A 138 6.50 5.48 -2.29
N ALA A 139 7.07 5.78 -3.47
CA ALA A 139 8.42 5.36 -3.82
C ALA A 139 9.52 6.02 -2.96
N LEU A 140 9.35 7.28 -2.56
CA LEU A 140 10.24 7.99 -1.62
C LEU A 140 9.96 7.62 -0.15
N GLY A 141 8.73 7.22 0.17
CA GLY A 141 8.33 6.81 1.51
C GLY A 141 8.98 5.51 1.98
N ILE A 142 9.33 4.59 1.07
CA ILE A 142 10.02 3.33 1.39
C ILE A 142 11.48 3.55 1.89
N PRO A 143 12.38 4.28 1.19
CA PRO A 143 13.70 4.57 1.72
C PRO A 143 13.62 5.46 2.97
N PHE A 144 12.65 6.38 3.06
CA PHE A 144 12.41 7.12 4.31
C PHE A 144 12.02 6.19 5.47
N GLN A 145 11.16 5.20 5.22
CA GLN A 145 10.84 4.16 6.19
C GLN A 145 12.05 3.35 6.62
N ALA A 146 12.92 2.95 5.67
CA ALA A 146 14.16 2.24 5.97
C ALA A 146 15.09 3.06 6.89
N VAL A 147 15.15 4.39 6.71
CA VAL A 147 15.89 5.29 7.62
C VAL A 147 15.25 5.31 9.01
N ILE A 148 13.93 5.46 9.14
CA ILE A 148 13.27 5.43 10.47
C ILE A 148 13.45 4.06 11.15
N GLY A 149 13.43 2.96 10.39
CA GLY A 149 13.73 1.62 10.93
C GLY A 149 15.18 1.48 11.38
N GLY A 150 16.14 2.02 10.62
CA GLY A 150 17.53 2.12 11.04
C GLY A 150 17.71 2.94 12.32
N ILE A 151 17.00 4.07 12.45
CA ILE A 151 17.00 4.87 13.68
C ILE A 151 16.41 4.08 14.86
N SER A 152 15.41 3.19 14.66
CA SER A 152 14.93 2.34 15.75
C SER A 152 16.00 1.37 16.26
N VAL A 153 16.85 0.80 15.38
CA VAL A 153 18.00 -0.01 15.81
C VAL A 153 19.02 0.84 16.57
N LEU A 154 19.39 2.01 16.02
CA LEU A 154 20.33 2.95 16.63
C LEU A 154 19.81 3.65 17.91
N THR A 155 18.58 3.35 18.35
CA THR A 155 17.98 3.85 19.59
C THR A 155 17.43 2.70 20.45
N ASP A 156 18.02 1.52 20.31
CA ASP A 156 17.74 0.31 21.09
C ASP A 156 16.25 -0.07 21.12
N LEU A 157 15.58 0.10 19.98
CA LEU A 157 14.13 -0.08 19.78
C LEU A 157 13.24 0.87 20.59
N ASN A 158 13.66 2.13 20.75
CA ASN A 158 12.87 3.17 21.40
C ASN A 158 11.38 3.13 20.94
N PRO A 159 10.42 2.96 21.87
CA PRO A 159 9.05 2.62 21.52
C PRO A 159 8.33 3.72 20.71
N TRP A 160 8.76 4.98 20.85
CA TRP A 160 8.22 6.09 20.07
C TRP A 160 8.74 6.11 18.63
N VAL A 161 9.99 5.68 18.40
CA VAL A 161 10.56 5.52 17.05
C VAL A 161 9.95 4.31 16.35
N VAL A 162 9.80 3.18 17.06
CA VAL A 162 9.11 1.99 16.55
C VAL A 162 7.64 2.29 16.23
N SER A 163 6.96 3.05 17.08
CA SER A 163 5.59 3.56 16.82
C SER A 163 5.54 4.42 15.56
N LEU A 164 6.44 5.41 15.42
CA LEU A 164 6.54 6.23 14.21
C LEU A 164 6.79 5.40 12.95
N HIS A 165 7.66 4.40 13.03
CA HIS A 165 7.92 3.47 11.93
C HIS A 165 6.64 2.76 11.49
N PHE A 166 5.90 2.15 12.42
CA PHE A 166 4.65 1.43 12.11
C PHE A 166 3.54 2.35 11.58
N VAL A 167 3.36 3.54 12.17
CA VAL A 167 2.36 4.54 11.74
C VAL A 167 2.63 5.00 10.30
N LEU A 168 3.90 5.23 9.95
CA LEU A 168 4.30 5.56 8.58
C LEU A 168 4.11 4.38 7.61
N SER A 169 4.36 3.14 8.02
CA SER A 169 4.00 1.95 7.23
C SER A 169 2.49 1.89 6.94
N MET A 170 1.64 2.17 7.92
CA MET A 170 0.19 2.27 7.71
C MET A 170 -0.18 3.42 6.75
N ALA A 171 0.61 4.50 6.72
CA ALA A 171 0.38 5.62 5.79
C ALA A 171 0.69 5.21 4.34
N LEU A 172 1.73 4.38 4.13
CA LEU A 172 2.04 3.80 2.82
C LEU A 172 0.99 2.77 2.39
N VAL A 173 0.45 1.97 3.30
CA VAL A 173 -0.70 1.07 3.03
C VAL A 173 -1.93 1.86 2.59
N SER A 174 -2.28 2.95 3.30
CA SER A 174 -3.37 3.85 2.88
C SER A 174 -3.10 4.49 1.51
N ALA A 175 -1.90 5.05 1.30
CA ALA A 175 -1.51 5.66 0.03
C ALA A 175 -1.55 4.67 -1.16
N ALA A 176 -1.05 3.44 -0.96
CA ALA A 176 -1.13 2.36 -1.94
C ALA A 176 -2.59 1.95 -2.21
N THR A 177 -3.45 1.93 -1.19
CA THR A 177 -4.90 1.70 -1.35
C THR A 177 -5.55 2.77 -2.23
N VAL A 178 -5.20 4.05 -2.04
CA VAL A 178 -5.65 5.15 -2.91
C VAL A 178 -5.20 4.91 -4.36
N LEU A 179 -3.97 4.46 -4.58
CA LEU A 179 -3.45 4.18 -5.92
C LEU A 179 -4.18 2.98 -6.57
N VAL A 180 -4.41 1.89 -5.83
CA VAL A 180 -5.20 0.73 -6.27
C VAL A 180 -6.62 1.16 -6.67
N PHE A 181 -7.30 1.93 -5.83
CA PHE A 181 -8.66 2.41 -6.10
C PHE A 181 -8.73 3.27 -7.38
N ARG A 182 -7.79 4.21 -7.56
CA ARG A 182 -7.76 5.09 -8.74
C ARG A 182 -7.39 4.39 -10.04
N THR A 183 -6.59 3.32 -9.96
CA THR A 183 -6.17 2.51 -11.12
C THR A 183 -7.15 1.38 -11.44
N SER A 184 -8.08 1.08 -10.53
CA SER A 184 -9.11 0.07 -10.70
C SER A 184 -9.97 0.34 -11.94
N PRO A 185 -10.34 -0.69 -12.73
CA PRO A 185 -11.31 -0.55 -13.81
C PRO A 185 -12.60 0.09 -13.31
N ARG A 186 -13.01 1.21 -13.92
CA ARG A 186 -14.21 1.95 -13.49
C ARG A 186 -15.48 1.17 -13.84
N THR A 187 -16.10 0.56 -12.84
CA THR A 187 -17.54 0.29 -12.87
C THR A 187 -18.31 1.61 -12.78
N ARG A 188 -19.38 1.73 -13.56
CA ARG A 188 -20.39 2.78 -13.40
C ARG A 188 -21.44 2.24 -12.44
N GLU A 189 -21.58 2.89 -11.30
CA GLU A 189 -22.54 2.50 -10.27
C GLU A 189 -23.75 3.43 -10.28
N LYS A 190 -24.79 3.03 -9.56
CA LYS A 190 -26.01 3.85 -9.40
C LYS A 190 -25.72 4.94 -8.39
N THR A 191 -25.90 6.20 -8.80
CA THR A 191 -25.79 7.35 -7.91
C THR A 191 -26.80 7.26 -6.77
N THR A 192 -26.37 7.59 -5.55
CA THR A 192 -27.27 7.75 -4.41
C THR A 192 -27.81 9.17 -4.32
N ASN A 193 -28.80 9.44 -3.47
CA ASN A 193 -29.25 10.81 -3.25
C ASN A 193 -28.21 11.61 -2.43
N LEU A 194 -28.17 12.93 -2.60
CA LEU A 194 -27.13 13.78 -2.03
C LEU A 194 -27.05 13.72 -0.50
N VAL A 195 -28.17 13.51 0.20
CA VAL A 195 -28.21 13.41 1.66
C VAL A 195 -27.57 12.11 2.13
N ALA A 196 -27.91 10.97 1.51
CA ALA A 196 -27.30 9.68 1.77
C ALA A 196 -25.79 9.70 1.48
N ALA A 197 -25.38 10.29 0.35
CA ALA A 197 -23.98 10.45 -0.02
C ALA A 197 -23.20 11.32 0.99
N ARG A 198 -23.80 12.41 1.51
CA ARG A 198 -23.20 13.25 2.55
C ARG A 198 -23.05 12.52 3.89
N LEU A 199 -24.10 11.85 4.36
CA LEU A 199 -24.09 11.09 5.61
C LEU A 199 -23.08 9.94 5.57
N GLY A 200 -23.11 9.12 4.51
CA GLY A 200 -22.16 8.03 4.31
C GLY A 200 -20.71 8.53 4.20
N GLY A 201 -20.50 9.66 3.52
CA GLY A 201 -19.20 10.33 3.47
C GLY A 201 -18.70 10.78 4.84
N ALA A 202 -19.53 11.44 5.65
CA ALA A 202 -19.17 11.85 7.00
C ALA A 202 -18.82 10.66 7.90
N LEU A 203 -19.64 9.60 7.88
CA LEU A 203 -19.36 8.35 8.60
C LEU A 203 -18.04 7.71 8.15
N SER A 204 -17.76 7.67 6.84
CA SER A 204 -16.51 7.10 6.33
C SER A 204 -15.26 7.87 6.79
N TRP A 205 -15.33 9.21 6.87
CA TRP A 205 -14.24 10.03 7.39
C TRP A 205 -14.04 9.84 8.90
N LEU A 206 -15.12 9.70 9.67
CA LEU A 206 -15.03 9.35 11.09
C LEU A 206 -14.39 7.98 11.29
N ILE A 207 -14.82 6.96 10.53
CA ILE A 207 -14.22 5.62 10.55
C ILE A 207 -12.71 5.69 10.22
N TYR A 208 -12.33 6.45 9.19
CA TYR A 208 -10.93 6.63 8.83
C TYR A 208 -10.10 7.31 9.92
N ALA A 209 -10.61 8.41 10.51
CA ALA A 209 -9.95 9.11 11.60
C ALA A 209 -9.80 8.24 12.87
N PHE A 210 -10.85 7.52 13.26
CA PHE A 210 -10.79 6.60 14.40
C PHE A 210 -9.98 5.33 14.12
N THR A 211 -9.88 4.88 12.87
CA THR A 211 -8.96 3.78 12.49
C THR A 211 -7.51 4.21 12.71
N TRP A 212 -7.16 5.44 12.31
CA TRP A 212 -5.85 6.03 12.59
C TRP A 212 -5.56 6.17 14.09
N ALA A 213 -6.51 6.72 14.85
CA ALA A 213 -6.35 6.87 16.30
C ALA A 213 -6.21 5.51 17.02
N THR A 214 -7.03 4.52 16.66
CA THR A 214 -6.96 3.16 17.21
C THR A 214 -5.61 2.50 16.91
N ILE A 215 -5.11 2.64 15.68
CA ILE A 215 -3.77 2.15 15.27
C ILE A 215 -2.66 2.80 16.11
N TYR A 216 -2.68 4.12 16.27
CA TYR A 216 -1.69 4.84 17.08
C TYR A 216 -1.75 4.45 18.56
N ILE A 217 -2.95 4.33 19.14
CA ILE A 217 -3.07 3.87 20.53
C ILE A 217 -2.59 2.41 20.64
N GLY A 218 -2.81 1.57 19.62
CA GLY A 218 -2.29 0.20 19.56
C GLY A 218 -0.76 0.10 19.54
N THR A 219 -0.06 1.07 18.93
CA THR A 219 1.41 1.15 19.04
C THR A 219 1.86 1.62 20.42
N VAL A 220 1.07 2.46 21.10
CA VAL A 220 1.30 2.83 22.51
C VAL A 220 1.12 1.63 23.45
N VAL A 221 0.09 0.80 23.26
CA VAL A 221 -0.08 -0.49 23.98
C VAL A 221 1.13 -1.39 23.75
N THR A 222 1.59 -1.49 22.50
CA THR A 222 2.79 -2.25 22.12
C THR A 222 4.04 -1.76 22.86
N GLY A 223 4.22 -0.45 23.02
CA GLY A 223 5.36 0.16 23.73
C GLY A 223 5.32 0.06 25.26
N SER A 224 4.14 -0.21 25.85
CA SER A 224 3.99 -0.53 27.28
C SER A 224 4.07 -2.03 27.57
N GLY A 225 3.67 -2.88 26.61
CA GLY A 225 3.61 -4.34 26.78
C GLY A 225 4.96 -5.06 26.76
N PRO A 226 4.97 -6.39 27.00
CA PRO A 226 6.19 -7.19 27.18
C PRO A 226 6.99 -7.44 25.89
N HIS A 227 6.40 -7.24 24.71
CA HIS A 227 7.06 -7.48 23.42
C HIS A 227 7.60 -6.17 22.80
N ALA A 228 8.87 -5.80 23.01
CA ALA A 228 9.47 -4.61 22.37
C ALA A 228 10.23 -4.92 21.07
N GLY A 229 10.76 -6.13 20.92
CA GLY A 229 11.61 -6.54 19.79
C GLY A 229 12.98 -7.02 20.21
N ASP A 230 13.35 -6.76 21.45
CA ASP A 230 14.45 -7.36 22.21
C ASP A 230 14.00 -7.52 23.68
N ALA A 231 14.75 -8.27 24.49
CA ALA A 231 14.48 -8.43 25.92
C ALA A 231 14.78 -7.13 26.70
N ASP A 232 15.91 -6.50 26.43
CA ASP A 232 16.44 -5.34 27.18
C ASP A 232 15.93 -3.99 26.64
N ALA A 233 15.21 -4.00 25.51
CA ALA A 233 14.65 -2.81 24.88
C ALA A 233 13.70 -2.01 25.81
N PRO A 234 13.79 -0.66 25.81
CA PRO A 234 13.10 0.20 26.75
C PRO A 234 11.59 0.28 26.48
N ARG A 235 10.82 0.54 27.54
CA ARG A 235 9.36 0.70 27.48
C ARG A 235 8.97 2.16 27.64
N ASN A 236 7.75 2.50 27.23
CA ASN A 236 7.26 3.88 27.30
C ASN A 236 6.86 4.33 28.73
N GLY A 237 6.93 3.43 29.73
CA GLY A 237 6.64 3.72 31.14
C GLY A 237 5.16 3.88 31.48
N LEU A 238 4.26 3.60 30.53
CA LEU A 238 2.81 3.67 30.75
C LEU A 238 2.25 2.34 31.25
N ASP A 239 1.18 2.40 32.05
CA ASP A 239 0.49 1.20 32.53
C ASP A 239 -0.12 0.40 31.36
N PRO A 240 0.25 -0.88 31.16
CA PRO A 240 -0.25 -1.67 30.03
C PRO A 240 -1.76 -1.91 30.08
N GLY A 241 -2.34 -2.03 31.28
CA GLY A 241 -3.78 -2.24 31.48
C GLY A 241 -4.59 -1.03 31.02
N ALA A 242 -4.24 0.15 31.53
CA ALA A 242 -4.86 1.42 31.16
C ALA A 242 -4.72 1.74 29.68
N MET A 243 -3.55 1.49 29.07
CA MET A 243 -3.37 1.68 27.62
C MET A 243 -4.20 0.68 26.81
N THR A 244 -4.31 -0.58 27.25
CA THR A 244 -5.15 -1.58 26.60
C THR A 244 -6.62 -1.23 26.68
N GLN A 245 -7.10 -0.72 27.82
CA GLN A 245 -8.47 -0.23 27.97
C GLN A 245 -8.73 0.96 27.03
N LEU A 246 -7.83 1.95 26.99
CA LEU A 246 -7.94 3.10 26.09
C LEU A 246 -7.98 2.68 24.61
N HIS A 247 -7.22 1.64 24.23
CA HIS A 247 -7.31 1.06 22.89
C HIS A 247 -8.68 0.43 22.64
N ALA A 248 -9.20 -0.35 23.59
CA ALA A 248 -10.52 -0.97 23.50
C ALA A 248 -11.66 0.06 23.38
N ASP A 249 -11.58 1.18 24.12
CA ASP A 249 -12.56 2.28 24.04
C ASP A 249 -12.67 2.85 22.62
N PHE A 250 -11.53 3.05 21.95
CA PHE A 250 -11.49 3.48 20.54
C PHE A 250 -12.01 2.40 19.57
N VAL A 251 -11.78 1.11 19.87
CA VAL A 251 -12.39 0.00 19.12
C VAL A 251 -13.91 -0.01 19.28
N PHE A 252 -14.47 0.25 20.46
CA PHE A 252 -15.92 0.36 20.65
C PHE A 252 -16.54 1.52 19.87
N ILE A 253 -15.85 2.67 19.79
CA ILE A 253 -16.26 3.79 18.92
C ILE A 253 -16.26 3.36 17.44
N LEU A 254 -15.21 2.66 16.99
CA LEU A 254 -15.17 2.10 15.63
C LEU A 254 -16.30 1.11 15.37
N VAL A 255 -16.65 0.24 16.32
CA VAL A 255 -17.78 -0.69 16.18
C VAL A 255 -19.10 0.08 16.01
N GLY A 256 -19.34 1.11 16.83
CA GLY A 256 -20.51 1.98 16.69
C GLY A 256 -20.59 2.65 15.31
N LEU A 257 -19.48 3.22 14.83
CA LEU A 257 -19.39 3.85 13.51
C LEU A 257 -19.56 2.85 12.35
N ALA A 258 -18.97 1.65 12.46
CA ALA A 258 -19.06 0.58 11.48
C ALA A 258 -20.51 0.06 11.35
N LEU A 259 -21.19 -0.15 12.48
CA LEU A 259 -22.61 -0.48 12.50
C LEU A 259 -23.46 0.65 11.92
N ALA A 260 -23.17 1.91 12.24
CA ALA A 260 -23.89 3.07 11.70
C ALA A 260 -23.80 3.15 10.17
N VAL A 261 -22.61 2.98 9.57
CA VAL A 261 -22.46 2.99 8.10
C VAL A 261 -23.06 1.74 7.45
N ALA A 262 -22.99 0.57 8.09
CA ALA A 262 -23.63 -0.64 7.59
C ALA A 262 -25.16 -0.50 7.59
N VAL A 263 -25.78 -0.04 8.68
CA VAL A 263 -27.23 0.22 8.74
C VAL A 263 -27.63 1.29 7.73
N THR A 264 -26.92 2.42 7.67
CA THR A 264 -27.20 3.51 6.70
C THR A 264 -27.20 3.00 5.27
N THR A 265 -26.14 2.29 4.86
CA THR A 265 -26.04 1.73 3.49
C THR A 265 -27.07 0.64 3.21
N ARG A 266 -27.47 -0.17 4.21
CA ARG A 266 -28.50 -1.21 4.05
C ARG A 266 -29.90 -0.61 3.89
N VAL A 267 -30.29 0.30 4.79
CA VAL A 267 -31.61 0.93 4.82
C VAL A 267 -31.82 1.81 3.59
N LEU A 268 -30.81 2.61 3.22
CA LEU A 268 -30.85 3.49 2.05
C LEU A 268 -30.50 2.76 0.73
N ARG A 269 -30.34 1.43 0.77
CA ARG A 269 -30.06 0.53 -0.38
C ARG A 269 -28.88 1.01 -1.26
N MET A 270 -27.85 1.53 -0.61
CA MET A 270 -26.68 2.14 -1.26
C MET A 270 -25.72 1.07 -1.82
N PRO A 271 -25.07 1.31 -2.98
CA PRO A 271 -24.15 0.34 -3.59
C PRO A 271 -22.92 0.05 -2.71
N GLN A 272 -22.54 0.95 -1.80
CA GLN A 272 -21.44 0.78 -0.84
C GLN A 272 -21.74 -0.26 0.26
N SER A 273 -22.97 -0.81 0.34
CA SER A 273 -23.37 -1.75 1.41
C SER A 273 -22.46 -2.99 1.55
N PRO A 274 -21.99 -3.67 0.49
CA PRO A 274 -21.07 -4.79 0.63
C PRO A 274 -19.74 -4.38 1.28
N ALA A 275 -19.21 -3.20 0.95
CA ALA A 275 -17.98 -2.69 1.56
C ALA A 275 -18.12 -2.41 3.05
N ALA A 276 -19.25 -1.80 3.44
CA ALA A 276 -19.56 -1.55 4.84
C ALA A 276 -19.68 -2.88 5.63
N LEU A 277 -20.31 -3.91 5.05
CA LEU A 277 -20.42 -5.23 5.67
C LEU A 277 -19.06 -5.96 5.77
N VAL A 278 -18.21 -5.85 4.75
CA VAL A 278 -16.82 -6.38 4.81
C VAL A 278 -16.02 -5.67 5.89
N TYR A 279 -16.13 -4.34 6.03
CA TYR A 279 -15.46 -3.59 7.09
C TYR A 279 -15.95 -4.02 8.49
N VAL A 280 -17.27 -4.18 8.69
CA VAL A 280 -17.83 -4.72 9.94
C VAL A 280 -17.31 -6.13 10.23
N ALA A 281 -17.25 -7.02 9.24
CA ALA A 281 -16.76 -8.38 9.42
C ALA A 281 -15.26 -8.41 9.79
N LEU A 282 -14.43 -7.59 9.13
CA LEU A 282 -13.02 -7.43 9.47
C LEU A 282 -12.84 -6.86 10.88
N LEU A 283 -13.64 -5.86 11.27
CA LEU A 283 -13.55 -5.24 12.60
C LEU A 283 -14.01 -6.22 13.71
N ALA A 284 -15.05 -7.00 13.46
CA ALA A 284 -15.49 -8.05 14.39
C ALA A 284 -14.42 -9.13 14.56
N LEU A 285 -13.82 -9.60 13.46
CA LEU A 285 -12.70 -10.55 13.51
C LEU A 285 -11.49 -9.96 14.26
N GLN A 286 -11.14 -8.71 13.99
CA GLN A 286 -10.05 -8.01 14.68
C GLN A 286 -10.32 -7.86 16.18
N GLY A 287 -11.57 -7.56 16.57
CA GLY A 287 -11.99 -7.50 17.96
C GLY A 287 -11.89 -8.86 18.66
N VAL A 288 -12.27 -9.95 18.00
CA VAL A 288 -12.08 -11.32 18.51
C VAL A 288 -10.59 -11.65 18.66
N ILE A 289 -9.76 -11.39 17.64
CA ILE A 289 -8.31 -11.60 17.72
C ILE A 289 -7.71 -10.75 18.87
N GLY A 290 -8.15 -9.50 19.01
CA GLY A 290 -7.74 -8.57 20.05
C GLY A 290 -8.10 -9.01 21.47
N GLY A 291 -9.32 -9.51 21.68
CA GLY A 291 -9.76 -10.05 22.96
C GLY A 291 -9.05 -11.36 23.31
N VAL A 292 -8.91 -12.28 22.34
CA VAL A 292 -8.24 -13.57 22.58
C VAL A 292 -6.75 -13.37 22.83
N GLN A 293 -6.04 -12.52 22.08
CA GLN A 293 -4.61 -12.28 22.35
C GLN A 293 -4.38 -11.70 23.76
N TYR A 294 -5.27 -10.82 24.23
CA TYR A 294 -5.18 -10.25 25.58
C TYR A 294 -5.44 -11.33 26.66
N ALA A 295 -6.44 -12.17 26.46
CA ALA A 295 -6.81 -13.23 27.41
C ALA A 295 -5.89 -14.49 27.37
N THR A 296 -4.90 -14.53 26.49
CA THR A 296 -3.98 -15.68 26.31
C THR A 296 -2.50 -15.29 26.33
N ASP A 297 -2.18 -14.18 27.01
CA ASP A 297 -0.81 -13.68 27.21
C ASP A 297 -0.04 -13.34 25.92
N LEU A 298 -0.74 -12.75 24.95
CA LEU A 298 -0.22 -12.17 23.71
C LEU A 298 0.58 -13.17 22.83
N PRO A 299 0.01 -14.32 22.46
CA PRO A 299 0.74 -15.33 21.71
C PRO A 299 1.10 -14.80 20.30
N MET A 300 2.37 -14.96 19.91
CA MET A 300 2.96 -14.34 18.72
C MET A 300 2.08 -14.41 17.46
N ALA A 301 1.49 -15.58 17.19
CA ALA A 301 0.63 -15.79 16.02
C ALA A 301 -0.62 -14.90 16.00
N LEU A 302 -1.26 -14.65 17.15
CA LEU A 302 -2.41 -13.75 17.23
C LEU A 302 -1.98 -12.29 17.12
N VAL A 303 -0.82 -11.91 17.67
CA VAL A 303 -0.29 -10.55 17.53
C VAL A 303 0.04 -10.24 16.06
N ILE A 304 0.64 -11.19 15.33
CA ILE A 304 0.87 -11.07 13.87
C ILE A 304 -0.46 -10.97 13.12
N ALA A 305 -1.44 -11.82 13.44
CA ALA A 305 -2.76 -11.77 12.83
C ALA A 305 -3.47 -10.43 13.10
N HIS A 306 -3.30 -9.85 14.30
CA HIS A 306 -3.82 -8.54 14.68
C HIS A 306 -3.11 -7.41 13.89
N MET A 307 -1.79 -7.48 13.70
CA MET A 307 -1.05 -6.52 12.86
C MET A 307 -1.51 -6.57 11.40
N LEU A 308 -1.75 -7.76 10.85
CA LEU A 308 -2.35 -7.95 9.52
C LEU A 308 -3.77 -7.37 9.45
N GLY A 309 -4.61 -7.67 10.45
CA GLY A 309 -5.98 -7.15 10.53
C GLY A 309 -6.04 -5.62 10.61
N SER A 310 -5.09 -4.98 11.30
CA SER A 310 -4.95 -3.51 11.32
C SER A 310 -4.66 -2.94 9.93
N ALA A 311 -3.79 -3.59 9.14
CA ALA A 311 -3.53 -3.18 7.76
C ALA A 311 -4.76 -3.38 6.86
N LEU A 312 -5.50 -4.48 7.03
CA LEU A 312 -6.76 -4.73 6.30
C LEU A 312 -7.87 -3.73 6.68
N LEU A 313 -7.96 -3.32 7.95
CA LEU A 313 -8.87 -2.28 8.40
C LEU A 313 -8.48 -0.90 7.85
N MET A 314 -7.18 -0.56 7.78
CA MET A 314 -6.71 0.66 7.11
C MET A 314 -7.11 0.68 5.63
N ILE A 315 -6.93 -0.45 4.92
CA ILE A 315 -7.39 -0.62 3.52
C ILE A 315 -8.90 -0.38 3.43
N GLY A 316 -9.70 -1.05 4.28
CA GLY A 316 -11.16 -0.93 4.28
C GLY A 316 -11.66 0.49 4.58
N ALA A 317 -11.09 1.15 5.59
CA ALA A 317 -11.44 2.53 5.95
C ALA A 317 -11.10 3.52 4.82
N THR A 318 -9.91 3.38 4.23
CA THR A 318 -9.49 4.18 3.06
C THR A 318 -10.43 3.95 1.87
N TRP A 319 -10.81 2.70 1.61
CA TRP A 319 -11.71 2.33 0.52
C TRP A 319 -13.10 2.93 0.68
N LEU A 320 -13.67 2.91 1.90
CA LEU A 320 -14.96 3.56 2.19
C LEU A 320 -14.92 5.06 1.87
N VAL A 321 -13.91 5.79 2.36
CA VAL A 321 -13.75 7.24 2.09
C VAL A 321 -13.69 7.53 0.58
N LEU A 322 -12.93 6.73 -0.17
CA LEU A 322 -12.80 6.91 -1.62
C LEU A 322 -14.10 6.60 -2.38
N TRP A 323 -14.86 5.58 -1.95
CA TRP A 323 -16.11 5.19 -2.58
C TRP A 323 -17.22 6.23 -2.36
N PHE A 324 -17.45 6.66 -1.11
CA PHE A 324 -18.42 7.74 -0.83
C PHE A 324 -17.98 9.08 -1.44
N GLY A 325 -16.69 9.41 -1.38
CA GLY A 325 -16.14 10.61 -2.00
C GLY A 325 -16.19 10.60 -3.54
N ARG A 326 -16.40 9.45 -4.18
CA ARG A 326 -16.70 9.35 -5.62
C ARG A 326 -18.16 9.68 -5.89
N ASP A 327 -19.08 9.01 -5.20
CA ASP A 327 -20.54 9.18 -5.34
C ASP A 327 -20.96 10.65 -5.14
N GLN A 328 -20.45 11.32 -4.10
CA GLN A 328 -20.70 12.76 -3.88
C GLN A 328 -20.33 13.65 -5.07
N ARG A 329 -19.23 13.36 -5.76
CA ARG A 329 -18.78 14.16 -6.94
C ARG A 329 -19.63 13.88 -8.17
N GLU A 330 -20.05 12.63 -8.37
CA GLU A 330 -20.95 12.25 -9.45
C GLU A 330 -22.34 12.89 -9.26
N VAL A 331 -22.87 12.90 -8.02
CA VAL A 331 -24.15 13.55 -7.68
C VAL A 331 -24.10 15.07 -7.89
N VAL A 332 -23.09 15.77 -7.36
CA VAL A 332 -22.97 17.24 -7.52
C VAL A 332 -22.80 17.62 -9.00
N GLY A 333 -22.04 16.85 -9.77
CA GLY A 333 -21.92 17.06 -11.22
C GLY A 333 -23.24 16.92 -11.96
N SER A 334 -24.09 15.96 -11.55
CA SER A 334 -25.42 15.74 -12.13
C SER A 334 -26.49 16.76 -11.72
N SER A 335 -26.23 17.60 -10.72
CA SER A 335 -27.19 18.64 -10.27
C SER A 335 -26.96 20.03 -10.88
N ILE A 336 -25.93 20.18 -11.72
CA ILE A 336 -25.49 21.46 -12.30
C ILE A 336 -25.65 21.48 -13.83
N GLY A 337 -25.89 20.34 -14.47
CA GLY A 337 -26.14 20.19 -15.91
C GLY A 337 -27.53 19.65 -16.21
#